data_AF-A0A3S4IEU9-F1
#
_entry.id   AF-A0A3S4IEU9-F1
#
_cell.length_a   1.000
_cell.length_b   1.000
_cell.length_c   1.000
_cell.angle_alpha   90.00
_cell.angle_beta   90.00
_cell.angle_gamma   90.00
#
_symmetry.space_group_name_H-M   'P 1'
#
loop_
_entity.id
_entity.type
_entity.pdbx_description
1 polymer ?
#
loop_
_entity_poly.entity_id
_entity_poly.type
_entity_poly.pdbx_seq_one_letter_code
_entity_poly.pdbx_strand_id
1 'polypeptide(L)'
;MNALYEDMVRELPFGQTIFEHKNPIRDGGPMQVSVAFAETHIRAWPYPYNYSSLRDEVFGRRGSVYFGTAILLQYPAPYHEMVYRFADYNAGRYASRNAAFQLAVSRLSGRKLALDGDIMLYSDKMNRVLSGETSDTQRALQSIAGRLGISDADMMRDLRLEKLSGFGQSPLYQKVFALAGPKAPREIIPQIVLVSPKFTHKLTTEWFARRVDGRYQRCLQRGG
;
A
#
# COMPACT_ATOMS: atom_id res chain seq x y z
N MET A 1 33.11 -18.75 5.81
CA MET A 1 32.50 -19.43 6.96
C MET A 1 32.23 -18.37 8.02
N ASN A 2 30.97 -18.01 8.25
CA ASN A 2 30.53 -17.29 9.43
C ASN A 2 29.06 -17.64 9.65
N ALA A 3 28.86 -18.68 10.45
CA ALA A 3 27.57 -19.09 10.96
C ALA A 3 27.11 -18.04 11.98
N LEU A 4 26.22 -17.12 11.57
CA LEU A 4 25.41 -16.26 12.46
C LEU A 4 24.35 -15.40 11.71
N TYR A 5 23.94 -15.79 10.50
CA TYR A 5 22.86 -15.14 9.75
C TYR A 5 21.78 -16.12 9.29
N GLU A 6 21.54 -17.17 10.07
CA GLU A 6 20.30 -17.93 10.03
C GLU A 6 19.44 -17.49 11.21
N ASP A 7 18.63 -16.47 10.96
CA ASP A 7 17.35 -16.32 11.63
C ASP A 7 16.68 -15.14 10.96
N MET A 8 15.65 -15.41 10.16
CA MET A 8 14.48 -14.55 9.96
C MET A 8 13.69 -14.99 8.72
N VAL A 9 12.70 -15.81 8.98
CA VAL A 9 11.45 -15.81 8.22
C VAL A 9 10.90 -14.36 8.25
N ARG A 10 10.74 -13.74 7.07
CA ARG A 10 10.07 -12.44 6.91
C ARG A 10 8.85 -12.60 6.01
N GLU A 11 7.70 -12.73 6.64
CA GLU A 11 6.46 -12.18 6.11
C GLU A 11 6.31 -10.77 6.70
N LEU A 12 6.26 -9.77 5.82
CA LEU A 12 5.71 -8.45 6.15
C LEU A 12 4.18 -8.57 6.25
N PRO A 13 3.51 -7.64 6.94
CA PRO A 13 2.27 -7.94 7.65
C PRO A 13 1.08 -7.98 6.71
N PHE A 14 0.77 -9.13 6.09
CA PHE A 14 -0.57 -9.56 5.70
C PHE A 14 -0.53 -11.08 5.56
N GLY A 15 -1.03 -11.79 6.58
CA GLY A 15 -1.02 -13.25 6.59
C GLY A 15 -1.82 -13.82 5.43
N GLN A 16 -1.16 -14.68 4.64
CA GLN A 16 -1.72 -15.89 4.06
C GLN A 16 -0.55 -16.79 3.63
N THR A 17 -0.71 -18.06 3.97
CA THR A 17 0.26 -19.15 3.98
C THR A 17 0.89 -19.48 2.63
N ILE A 18 2.18 -19.83 2.70
CA ILE A 18 3.09 -20.21 1.63
C ILE A 18 2.80 -21.62 1.08
N PHE A 19 2.40 -21.71 -0.17
CA PHE A 19 2.83 -22.73 -1.15
C PHE A 19 3.04 -21.93 -2.45
N GLU A 20 4.16 -21.85 -3.15
CA GLU A 20 5.41 -22.61 -3.27
C GLU A 20 6.57 -21.62 -3.60
N HIS A 21 7.82 -22.12 -3.57
CA HIS A 21 9.09 -21.49 -3.98
C HIS A 21 9.99 -20.88 -2.86
N LYS A 22 10.57 -21.79 -2.07
CA LYS A 22 11.99 -21.96 -1.63
C LYS A 22 12.93 -20.77 -1.30
N ASN A 23 12.49 -19.51 -1.16
CA ASN A 23 13.35 -18.46 -0.61
C ASN A 23 12.60 -17.56 0.40
N PRO A 24 12.88 -17.66 1.71
CA PRO A 24 12.10 -17.02 2.75
C PRO A 24 12.35 -15.51 2.88
N ILE A 25 13.40 -14.97 2.26
CA ILE A 25 13.75 -13.55 2.32
C ILE A 25 13.41 -12.88 0.99
N ARG A 26 12.28 -12.18 0.98
CA ARG A 26 11.73 -11.47 -0.19
C ARG A 26 12.04 -9.97 -0.20
N ASP A 27 12.34 -9.39 0.96
CA ASP A 27 12.63 -7.97 1.13
C ASP A 27 14.01 -7.74 1.76
N GLY A 28 14.72 -6.70 1.34
CA GLY A 28 16.07 -6.43 1.85
C GLY A 28 16.59 -5.02 1.64
N GLY A 29 17.83 -4.83 2.10
CA GLY A 29 18.53 -3.55 2.06
C GLY A 29 18.02 -2.50 3.06
N PRO A 30 18.67 -1.33 3.12
CA PRO A 30 18.35 -0.26 4.08
C PRO A 30 16.93 0.30 3.96
N MET A 31 16.28 0.19 2.79
CA MET A 31 14.89 0.62 2.58
C MET A 31 13.87 -0.54 2.59
N GLN A 32 14.28 -1.77 2.91
CA GLN A 32 13.39 -2.95 3.00
C GLN A 32 12.52 -3.14 1.74
N VAL A 33 13.16 -3.20 0.57
CA VAL A 33 12.49 -3.30 -0.72
C VAL A 33 12.29 -4.75 -1.11
N SER A 34 11.13 -5.09 -1.68
CA SER A 34 10.86 -6.43 -2.21
C SER A 34 11.52 -6.67 -3.56
N VAL A 35 12.07 -7.87 -3.75
CA VAL A 35 12.64 -8.29 -5.05
C VAL A 35 11.56 -8.30 -6.13
N ALA A 36 10.34 -8.76 -5.80
CA ALA A 36 9.22 -8.80 -6.73
C ALA A 36 8.79 -7.39 -7.21
N PHE A 37 8.84 -6.38 -6.33
CA PHE A 37 8.63 -4.99 -6.74
C PHE A 37 9.72 -4.55 -7.71
N ALA A 38 11.00 -4.83 -7.41
CA ALA A 38 12.11 -4.47 -8.28
C ALA A 38 11.97 -5.14 -9.66
N GLU A 39 11.66 -6.44 -9.72
CA GLU A 39 11.40 -7.18 -10.97
C GLU A 39 10.28 -6.56 -11.80
N THR A 40 9.18 -6.17 -11.15
CA THR A 40 8.07 -5.49 -11.81
C THR A 40 8.45 -4.09 -12.27
N HIS A 41 9.20 -3.35 -11.45
CA HIS A 41 9.62 -1.99 -11.73
C HIS A 41 10.54 -1.91 -12.95
N ILE A 42 11.53 -2.81 -13.05
CA ILE A 42 12.51 -2.78 -14.17
C ILE A 42 11.89 -3.11 -15.52
N ARG A 43 10.75 -3.82 -15.57
CA ARG A 43 10.01 -4.08 -16.81
C ARG A 43 9.42 -2.80 -17.41
N ALA A 44 9.06 -1.83 -16.57
CA ALA A 44 8.52 -0.54 -16.99
C ALA A 44 9.60 0.55 -17.06
N TRP A 45 10.58 0.50 -16.16
CA TRP A 45 11.64 1.50 -15.99
C TRP A 45 12.98 0.79 -15.87
N PRO A 46 13.70 0.55 -16.97
CA PRO A 46 14.95 -0.21 -16.96
C PRO A 46 15.94 0.35 -15.94
N TYR A 47 16.51 -0.54 -15.12
CA TYR A 47 17.50 -0.14 -14.12
C TYR A 47 18.79 0.32 -14.83
N PRO A 48 19.27 1.55 -14.60
CA PRO A 48 20.30 2.15 -15.46
C PRO A 48 21.73 1.71 -15.13
N TYR A 49 21.94 0.93 -14.07
CA TYR A 49 23.26 0.49 -13.62
C TYR A 49 23.47 -0.99 -13.88
N ASN A 50 24.73 -1.39 -14.09
CA ASN A 50 25.08 -2.80 -14.20
C ASN A 50 24.90 -3.52 -12.87
N TYR A 51 24.32 -4.72 -12.92
CA TYR A 51 24.14 -5.67 -11.82
C TYR A 51 24.23 -7.10 -12.35
N SER A 52 24.77 -8.02 -11.55
CA SER A 52 24.78 -9.46 -11.87
C SER A 52 23.49 -10.14 -11.40
N SER A 53 22.97 -9.71 -10.25
CA SER A 53 21.81 -10.28 -9.57
C SER A 53 20.95 -9.13 -9.07
N LEU A 54 19.71 -9.04 -9.56
CA LEU A 54 18.78 -7.99 -9.15
C LEU A 54 18.51 -8.05 -7.65
N ARG A 55 18.44 -9.26 -7.09
CA ARG A 55 18.27 -9.49 -5.66
C ARG A 55 19.40 -8.87 -4.84
N ASP A 56 20.65 -9.15 -5.23
CA ASP A 56 21.81 -8.65 -4.49
C ASP A 56 21.92 -7.13 -4.63
N GLU A 57 21.56 -6.60 -5.81
CA GLU A 57 21.49 -5.16 -6.04
C GLU A 57 20.43 -4.48 -5.15
N VAL A 58 19.22 -5.04 -5.06
CA VAL A 58 18.14 -4.56 -4.18
C VAL A 58 18.58 -4.57 -2.71
N PHE A 59 19.40 -5.55 -2.32
CA PHE A 59 19.87 -5.69 -0.94
C PHE A 59 21.06 -4.76 -0.65
N GLY A 60 21.76 -4.32 -1.69
CA GLY A 60 22.80 -3.30 -1.62
C GLY A 60 22.23 -1.89 -1.41
N ARG A 61 23.08 -0.98 -0.93
CA ARG A 61 22.69 0.43 -0.67
C ARG A 61 22.13 1.11 -1.91
N ARG A 62 22.78 0.96 -3.07
CA ARG A 62 22.41 1.64 -4.32
C ARG A 62 21.03 1.19 -4.81
N GLY A 63 20.83 -0.10 -5.06
CA GLY A 63 19.54 -0.62 -5.49
C GLY A 63 18.44 -0.37 -4.46
N SER A 64 18.70 -0.59 -3.17
CA SER A 64 17.71 -0.31 -2.12
C SER A 64 17.25 1.14 -2.12
N VAL A 65 18.17 2.11 -2.26
CA VAL A 65 17.82 3.53 -2.36
C VAL A 65 17.06 3.83 -3.65
N TYR A 66 17.50 3.28 -4.79
CA TYR A 66 16.83 3.48 -6.08
C TYR A 66 15.37 2.99 -6.04
N PHE A 67 15.17 1.71 -5.72
CA PHE A 67 13.84 1.11 -5.72
C PHE A 67 12.97 1.62 -4.57
N GLY A 68 13.54 1.88 -3.39
CA GLY A 68 12.81 2.47 -2.28
C GLY A 68 12.34 3.89 -2.59
N THR A 69 13.19 4.71 -3.24
CA THR A 69 12.77 6.03 -3.73
C THR A 69 11.68 5.88 -4.79
N ALA A 70 11.74 4.86 -5.65
CA ALA A 70 10.68 4.60 -6.61
C ALA A 70 9.35 4.19 -5.94
N ILE A 71 9.36 3.40 -4.86
CA ILE A 71 8.15 3.10 -4.07
C ILE A 71 7.54 4.42 -3.56
N LEU A 72 8.38 5.29 -2.99
CA LEU A 72 7.95 6.52 -2.31
C LEU A 72 7.49 7.63 -3.27
N LEU A 73 8.21 7.82 -4.39
CA LEU A 73 8.11 9.02 -5.24
C LEU A 73 7.69 8.73 -6.68
N GLN A 74 7.93 7.52 -7.21
CA GLN A 74 7.59 7.16 -8.60
C GLN A 74 6.11 6.78 -8.77
N TYR A 75 5.23 7.63 -8.26
CA TYR A 75 3.80 7.67 -8.54
C TYR A 75 3.20 9.04 -8.17
N PRO A 76 2.17 9.50 -8.90
CA PRO A 76 1.45 10.72 -8.53
C PRO A 76 0.64 10.46 -7.26
N ALA A 77 1.06 11.02 -6.13
CA ALA A 77 0.31 10.90 -4.87
C ALA A 77 -0.52 12.17 -4.65
N PRO A 78 -1.85 12.06 -4.45
CA PRO A 78 -2.75 13.19 -4.27
C PRO A 78 -2.79 13.67 -2.80
N TYR A 79 -1.64 13.72 -2.12
CA TYR A 79 -1.57 13.96 -0.67
C TYR A 79 -0.99 15.32 -0.33
N HIS A 80 -1.57 15.96 0.66
CA HIS A 80 -1.07 17.26 1.16
C HIS A 80 0.20 17.11 2.01
N GLU A 81 0.37 15.98 2.70
CA GLU A 81 1.48 15.75 3.63
C GLU A 81 2.26 14.47 3.30
N MET A 82 3.57 14.49 3.59
CA MET A 82 4.47 13.36 3.34
C MET A 82 4.14 12.13 4.20
N VAL A 83 3.50 12.32 5.37
CA VAL A 83 3.12 11.23 6.27
C VAL A 83 2.25 10.18 5.57
N TYR A 84 1.39 10.58 4.62
CA TYR A 84 0.55 9.66 3.85
C TYR A 84 1.36 8.86 2.81
N ARG A 85 2.43 9.44 2.25
CA ARG A 85 3.37 8.67 1.42
C ARG A 85 4.15 7.66 2.26
N PHE A 86 4.52 8.01 3.50
CA PHE A 86 5.17 7.07 4.40
C PHE A 86 4.21 5.94 4.83
N ALA A 87 2.94 6.26 5.07
CA ALA A 87 1.92 5.26 5.31
C ALA A 87 1.74 4.33 4.09
N ASP A 88 1.64 4.88 2.88
CA ASP A 88 1.57 4.12 1.62
C ASP A 88 2.81 3.25 1.38
N TYR A 89 4.00 3.69 1.81
CA TYR A 89 5.21 2.86 1.72
C TYR A 89 5.05 1.53 2.45
N ASN A 90 4.37 1.55 3.60
CA ASN A 90 4.13 0.37 4.42
C ASN A 90 2.87 -0.41 4.02
N ALA A 91 1.78 0.29 3.69
CA ALA A 91 0.47 -0.30 3.42
C ALA A 91 0.21 -0.60 1.93
N GLY A 92 1.05 -0.07 1.04
CA GLY A 92 0.90 -0.15 -0.41
C GLY A 92 0.47 1.19 -1.03
N ARG A 93 0.82 1.38 -2.31
CA ARG A 93 0.50 2.61 -3.05
C ARG A 93 -1.00 2.90 -3.03
N TYR A 94 -1.35 4.14 -2.74
CA TYR A 94 -2.70 4.69 -2.59
C TYR A 94 -3.50 4.18 -1.38
N ALA A 95 -2.88 3.44 -0.44
CA ALA A 95 -3.58 2.94 0.73
C ALA A 95 -4.21 4.07 1.57
N SER A 96 -3.54 5.21 1.72
CA SER A 96 -4.06 6.34 2.51
C SER A 96 -5.31 6.98 1.87
N ARG A 97 -5.31 7.15 0.54
CA ARG A 97 -6.50 7.57 -0.23
C ARG A 97 -7.63 6.55 -0.09
N ASN A 98 -7.29 5.26 -0.23
CA ASN A 98 -8.27 4.18 -0.21
C ASN A 98 -8.89 3.99 1.18
N ALA A 99 -8.11 4.15 2.25
CA ALA A 99 -8.61 4.12 3.62
C ALA A 99 -9.60 5.27 3.88
N ALA A 100 -9.35 6.45 3.32
CA ALA A 100 -10.28 7.57 3.40
C ALA A 100 -11.56 7.30 2.60
N PHE A 101 -11.45 6.66 1.44
CA PHE A 101 -12.60 6.19 0.67
C PHE A 101 -13.41 5.13 1.45
N GLN A 102 -12.76 4.14 2.07
CA GLN A 102 -13.42 3.16 2.95
C GLN A 102 -14.13 3.86 4.12
N LEU A 103 -13.54 4.89 4.72
CA LEU A 103 -14.19 5.66 5.79
C LEU A 103 -15.46 6.36 5.29
N ALA A 104 -15.42 6.96 4.10
CA ALA A 104 -16.60 7.58 3.48
C ALA A 104 -17.69 6.53 3.20
N VAL A 105 -17.33 5.40 2.60
CA VAL A 105 -18.27 4.28 2.33
C VAL A 105 -18.85 3.73 3.62
N SER A 106 -18.04 3.55 4.67
CA SER A 106 -18.48 3.07 5.98
C SER A 106 -19.55 3.98 6.58
N ARG A 107 -19.32 5.30 6.55
CA ARG A 107 -20.29 6.30 7.03
C ARG A 107 -21.58 6.31 6.21
N LEU A 108 -21.47 6.24 4.88
CA LEU A 108 -22.62 6.32 3.99
C LEU A 108 -23.51 5.07 4.03
N SER A 109 -22.90 3.90 4.19
CA SER A 109 -23.60 2.61 4.23
C SER A 109 -24.04 2.20 5.63
N GLY A 110 -23.49 2.81 6.69
CA GLY A 110 -23.70 2.39 8.07
C GLY A 110 -22.99 1.07 8.43
N ARG A 111 -22.17 0.52 7.54
CA ARG A 111 -21.41 -0.72 7.77
C ARG A 111 -20.01 -0.40 8.28
N LYS A 112 -19.57 -1.12 9.32
CA LYS A 112 -18.19 -1.03 9.81
C LYS A 112 -17.24 -1.66 8.80
N LEU A 113 -16.21 -0.92 8.38
CA LEU A 113 -15.16 -1.40 7.48
C LEU A 113 -13.80 -1.33 8.18
N ALA A 114 -12.89 -2.23 7.79
CA ALA A 114 -11.47 -2.03 8.03
C ALA A 114 -11.01 -0.84 7.18
N LEU A 115 -10.23 0.07 7.78
CA LEU A 115 -9.69 1.25 7.11
C LEU A 115 -8.24 0.99 6.71
N ASP A 116 -7.99 -0.13 6.04
CA ASP A 116 -6.66 -0.67 5.70
C ASP A 116 -6.16 -0.24 4.32
N GLY A 117 -7.00 0.38 3.49
CA GLY A 117 -6.68 0.82 2.14
C GLY A 117 -6.77 -0.27 1.07
N ASP A 118 -7.19 -1.48 1.42
CA ASP A 118 -7.50 -2.56 0.48
C ASP A 118 -9.01 -2.58 0.21
N ILE A 119 -9.41 -2.04 -0.94
CA ILE A 119 -10.81 -2.01 -1.36
C ILE A 119 -11.19 -3.36 -2.00
N MET A 120 -10.25 -3.98 -2.69
CA MET A 120 -10.38 -5.28 -3.37
C MET A 120 -9.60 -6.38 -2.63
N LEU A 121 -10.05 -7.63 -2.78
CA LEU A 121 -9.34 -8.80 -2.26
C LEU A 121 -8.40 -9.39 -3.32
N TYR A 122 -7.24 -9.86 -2.85
CA TYR A 122 -6.16 -10.38 -3.68
C TYR A 122 -5.75 -11.78 -3.22
N SER A 123 -5.64 -12.73 -4.15
CA SER A 123 -5.00 -14.02 -3.90
C SER A 123 -3.47 -13.90 -3.97
N ASP A 124 -2.97 -12.94 -4.74
CA ASP A 124 -1.58 -12.52 -4.74
C ASP A 124 -1.52 -10.99 -4.83
N LYS A 125 -1.32 -10.36 -3.67
CA LYS A 125 -1.26 -8.89 -3.57
C LYS A 125 -0.01 -8.31 -4.24
N MET A 126 1.10 -9.05 -4.29
CA MET A 126 2.36 -8.59 -4.89
C MET A 126 2.23 -8.49 -6.41
N ASN A 127 1.64 -9.52 -7.03
CA ASN A 127 1.39 -9.56 -8.48
C ASN A 127 0.03 -8.95 -8.88
N ARG A 128 -0.71 -8.36 -7.93
CA ARG A 128 -2.02 -7.74 -8.11
C ARG A 128 -3.07 -8.68 -8.72
N VAL A 129 -3.00 -9.97 -8.37
CA VAL A 129 -3.99 -10.97 -8.78
C VAL A 129 -5.16 -10.90 -7.83
N LEU A 130 -6.32 -10.49 -8.36
CA LEU A 130 -7.58 -10.43 -7.59
C LEU A 130 -8.03 -11.84 -7.20
N SER A 131 -8.56 -12.01 -5.99
CA SER A 131 -9.09 -13.32 -5.55
C SER A 131 -10.38 -13.72 -6.29
N GLY A 132 -11.10 -12.74 -6.85
CA GLY A 132 -12.44 -12.94 -7.41
C GLY A 132 -13.55 -12.89 -6.35
N GLU A 133 -13.20 -12.90 -5.06
CA GLU A 133 -14.14 -12.77 -3.97
C GLU A 133 -14.61 -11.32 -3.81
N THR A 134 -15.80 -11.15 -3.23
CA THR A 134 -16.34 -9.83 -2.92
C THR A 134 -15.79 -9.35 -1.58
N SER A 135 -15.19 -8.17 -1.53
CA SER A 135 -14.72 -7.53 -0.29
C SER A 135 -15.87 -6.94 0.54
N ASP A 136 -15.60 -6.60 1.82
CA ASP A 136 -16.57 -5.86 2.63
C ASP A 136 -16.84 -4.46 2.09
N THR A 137 -15.83 -3.80 1.52
CA THR A 137 -16.00 -2.49 0.87
C THR A 137 -16.93 -2.60 -0.33
N GLN A 138 -16.79 -3.65 -1.15
CA GLN A 138 -17.70 -3.92 -2.27
C GLN A 138 -19.13 -4.17 -1.78
N ARG A 139 -19.32 -5.02 -0.77
CA ARG A 139 -20.65 -5.27 -0.17
C ARG A 139 -21.29 -3.98 0.36
N ALA A 140 -20.48 -3.11 0.99
CA ALA A 140 -20.97 -1.83 1.49
C ALA A 140 -21.36 -0.87 0.35
N LEU A 141 -20.56 -0.78 -0.71
CA LEU A 141 -20.90 0.00 -1.89
C LEU A 141 -22.17 -0.50 -2.59
N GLN A 142 -22.34 -1.81 -2.73
CA GLN A 142 -23.55 -2.41 -3.31
C GLN A 142 -24.80 -2.00 -2.53
N SER A 143 -24.74 -1.97 -1.19
CA SER A 143 -25.87 -1.53 -0.36
C SER A 143 -26.29 -0.06 -0.56
N ILE A 144 -25.42 0.77 -1.13
CA ILE A 144 -25.70 2.18 -1.44
C ILE A 144 -25.68 2.49 -2.95
N ALA A 145 -25.60 1.47 -3.81
CA ALA A 145 -25.48 1.63 -5.26
C ALA A 145 -26.63 2.46 -5.86
N GLY A 146 -27.86 2.23 -5.40
CA GLY A 146 -29.04 3.00 -5.81
C GLY A 146 -28.93 4.49 -5.48
N ARG A 147 -28.34 4.85 -4.32
CA ARG A 147 -28.09 6.25 -3.93
C ARG A 147 -26.97 6.89 -4.74
N LEU A 148 -26.00 6.08 -5.18
CA LEU A 148 -24.90 6.54 -6.04
C LEU A 148 -25.33 6.66 -7.51
N GLY A 149 -26.40 5.98 -7.92
CA GLY A 149 -26.83 5.88 -9.31
C GLY A 149 -25.71 5.33 -10.19
N ILE A 150 -25.14 4.17 -9.79
CA ILE A 150 -24.07 3.48 -10.51
C ILE A 150 -24.44 2.00 -10.67
N SER A 151 -24.16 1.43 -11.85
CA SER A 151 -24.37 0.01 -12.08
C SER A 151 -23.27 -0.82 -11.41
N ASP A 152 -23.54 -2.11 -11.16
CA ASP A 152 -22.52 -3.03 -10.63
C ASP A 152 -21.31 -3.16 -11.57
N ALA A 153 -21.55 -3.14 -12.89
CA ALA A 153 -20.49 -3.19 -13.89
C ALA A 153 -19.59 -1.94 -13.85
N ASP A 154 -20.18 -0.75 -13.75
CA ASP A 154 -19.45 0.51 -13.62
C ASP A 154 -18.66 0.56 -12.31
N MET A 155 -19.28 0.13 -11.21
CA MET A 155 -18.63 0.05 -9.91
C MET A 155 -17.41 -0.87 -9.98
N MET A 156 -17.55 -2.08 -10.52
CA MET A 156 -16.44 -3.03 -10.65
C MET A 156 -15.34 -2.54 -11.59
N ARG A 157 -15.68 -1.85 -12.69
CA ARG A 157 -14.69 -1.22 -13.56
C ARG A 157 -13.86 -0.20 -12.77
N ASP A 158 -14.51 0.67 -12.01
CA ASP A 158 -13.85 1.74 -11.27
C ASP A 158 -13.01 1.18 -10.12
N LEU A 159 -13.51 0.19 -9.38
CA LEU A 159 -12.80 -0.43 -8.25
C LEU A 159 -11.50 -1.15 -8.68
N ARG A 160 -11.42 -1.70 -9.90
CA ARG A 160 -10.17 -2.27 -10.43
C ARG A 160 -9.04 -1.25 -10.55
N LEU A 161 -9.35 0.05 -10.50
CA LEU A 161 -8.36 1.12 -10.51
C LEU A 161 -7.77 1.39 -9.12
N GLU A 162 -8.15 0.67 -8.06
CA GLU A 162 -7.80 1.02 -6.66
C GLU A 162 -6.29 1.16 -6.38
N LYS A 163 -5.41 0.50 -7.15
CA LYS A 163 -3.94 0.64 -7.03
C LYS A 163 -3.33 1.62 -8.05
N LEU A 164 -4.16 2.37 -8.77
CA LEU A 164 -3.80 3.32 -9.82
C LEU A 164 -4.24 4.74 -9.45
N SER A 165 -3.61 5.73 -10.07
CA SER A 165 -3.95 7.15 -9.91
C SER A 165 -5.39 7.45 -10.33
N GLY A 166 -5.80 6.82 -11.44
CA GLY A 166 -7.11 6.97 -12.10
C GLY A 166 -8.32 6.76 -11.19
N PHE A 167 -8.19 5.98 -10.11
CA PHE A 167 -9.32 5.75 -9.20
C PHE A 167 -9.84 7.03 -8.57
N GLY A 168 -8.96 7.99 -8.23
CA GLY A 168 -9.36 9.28 -7.65
C GLY A 168 -10.16 10.17 -8.61
N GLN A 169 -10.17 9.84 -9.91
CA GLN A 169 -10.95 10.53 -10.94
C GLN A 169 -12.14 9.70 -11.43
N SER A 170 -12.32 8.48 -10.91
CA SER A 170 -13.40 7.60 -11.34
C SER A 170 -14.79 8.14 -10.96
N PRO A 171 -15.83 7.87 -11.76
CA PRO A 171 -17.22 8.21 -11.41
C PRO A 171 -17.63 7.71 -10.02
N LEU A 172 -17.27 6.47 -9.66
CA LEU A 172 -17.55 5.91 -8.34
C LEU A 172 -16.93 6.76 -7.21
N TYR A 173 -15.64 7.09 -7.32
CA TYR A 173 -14.94 7.88 -6.32
C TYR A 173 -15.58 9.26 -6.15
N GLN A 174 -15.87 9.94 -7.26
CA GLN A 174 -16.49 11.25 -7.25
C GLN A 174 -17.90 11.21 -6.63
N LYS A 175 -18.73 10.23 -7.00
CA LYS A 175 -20.09 10.07 -6.45
C LYS A 175 -20.09 9.78 -4.96
N VAL A 176 -19.22 8.88 -4.49
CA VAL A 176 -19.08 8.57 -3.05
C VAL A 176 -18.74 9.82 -2.26
N PHE A 177 -17.77 10.59 -2.72
CA PHE A 177 -17.37 11.78 -1.99
C PHE A 177 -18.29 12.98 -2.16
N ALA A 178 -19.00 13.10 -3.27
CA ALA A 178 -20.09 14.06 -3.41
C ALA A 178 -21.18 13.79 -2.37
N LEU A 179 -21.52 12.50 -2.15
CA LEU A 179 -22.51 12.10 -1.16
C LEU A 179 -21.99 12.22 0.29
N ALA A 180 -20.69 11.97 0.52
CA ALA A 180 -20.07 12.11 1.84
C ALA A 180 -19.89 13.58 2.28
N GLY A 181 -19.90 14.51 1.33
CA GLY A 181 -19.81 15.94 1.57
C GLY A 181 -18.38 16.48 1.69
N PRO A 182 -18.21 17.82 1.72
CA PRO A 182 -16.91 18.49 1.60
C PRO A 182 -15.98 18.28 2.80
N LYS A 183 -16.51 17.89 3.97
CA LYS A 183 -15.73 17.61 5.17
C LYS A 183 -15.14 16.20 5.22
N ALA A 184 -15.48 15.33 4.25
CA ALA A 184 -14.92 13.99 4.20
C ALA A 184 -13.43 14.06 3.84
N PRO A 185 -12.53 13.48 4.66
CA PRO A 185 -11.10 13.49 4.35
C PRO A 185 -10.82 12.70 3.07
N ARG A 186 -9.83 13.12 2.28
CA ARG A 186 -9.43 12.42 1.04
C ARG A 186 -8.23 11.50 1.23
N GLU A 187 -7.58 11.61 2.37
CA GLU A 187 -6.50 10.76 2.83
C GLU A 187 -6.57 10.63 4.34
N ILE A 188 -6.28 9.42 4.83
CA ILE A 188 -6.08 9.13 6.26
C ILE A 188 -4.96 8.09 6.36
N ILE A 189 -4.33 7.99 7.53
CA ILE A 189 -3.39 6.88 7.74
C ILE A 189 -4.18 5.57 7.88
N PRO A 190 -3.83 4.52 7.11
CA PRO A 190 -4.49 3.21 7.23
C PRO A 190 -4.36 2.60 8.63
N GLN A 191 -5.44 2.01 9.12
CA GLN A 191 -5.53 1.39 10.44
C GLN A 191 -5.11 -0.09 10.39
N ILE A 192 -3.81 -0.31 10.19
CA ILE A 192 -3.25 -1.66 10.06
C ILE A 192 -2.36 -1.95 11.28
N VAL A 193 -2.59 -3.10 11.91
CA VAL A 193 -1.70 -3.64 12.93
C VAL A 193 -0.55 -4.36 12.24
N LEU A 194 0.67 -3.96 12.54
CA LEU A 194 1.87 -4.59 12.02
C LEU A 194 2.19 -5.82 12.87
N VAL A 195 2.38 -6.96 12.20
CA VAL A 195 2.71 -8.24 12.82
C VAL A 195 4.14 -8.61 12.45
N SER A 196 4.97 -8.88 13.44
CA SER A 196 6.30 -9.46 13.26
C SER A 196 6.69 -10.21 14.54
N PRO A 197 7.35 -11.38 14.43
CA PRO A 197 7.92 -12.08 15.58
C PRO A 197 8.88 -11.22 16.41
N LYS A 198 9.42 -10.14 15.82
CA LYS A 198 10.35 -9.21 16.45
C LYS A 198 9.69 -8.11 17.28
N PHE A 199 8.38 -7.92 17.15
CA PHE A 199 7.72 -6.83 17.82
C PHE A 199 7.38 -7.24 19.25
N THR A 200 7.99 -6.56 20.21
CA THR A 200 7.68 -6.75 21.64
C THR A 200 6.40 -6.01 22.07
N HIS A 201 5.80 -5.22 21.17
CA HIS A 201 4.61 -4.41 21.39
C HIS A 201 3.81 -4.27 20.10
N LYS A 202 2.51 -3.98 20.19
CA LYS A 202 1.65 -3.76 19.03
C LYS A 202 2.09 -2.51 18.27
N LEU A 203 2.55 -2.69 17.04
CA LEU A 203 2.90 -1.60 16.13
C LEU A 203 1.81 -1.41 15.08
N THR A 204 1.71 -0.20 14.54
CA THR A 204 0.71 0.15 13.52
C THR A 204 1.36 0.89 12.36
N THR A 205 0.68 0.95 11.20
CA THR A 205 1.11 1.81 10.09
C THR A 205 1.22 3.27 10.52
N GLU A 206 0.37 3.74 11.44
CA GLU A 206 0.50 5.07 12.03
C GLU A 206 1.79 5.27 12.80
N TRP A 207 2.15 4.32 13.67
CA TRP A 207 3.43 4.37 14.37
C TRP A 207 4.59 4.45 13.37
N PHE A 208 4.57 3.61 12.34
CA PHE A 208 5.59 3.61 11.29
C PHE A 208 5.67 4.96 10.57
N ALA A 209 4.55 5.44 10.05
CA ALA A 209 4.47 6.66 9.27
C ALA A 209 4.94 7.88 10.08
N ARG A 210 4.49 8.01 11.34
CA ARG A 210 4.92 9.11 12.23
C ARG A 210 6.39 9.01 12.63
N ARG A 211 6.92 7.79 12.81
CA ARG A 211 8.35 7.57 13.09
C ARG A 211 9.23 8.03 11.94
N VAL A 212 8.81 7.71 10.71
CA VAL A 212 9.50 8.14 9.47
C VAL A 212 9.36 9.64 9.27
N ASP A 213 8.15 10.20 9.44
CA ASP A 213 7.91 11.63 9.31
C ASP A 213 8.76 12.45 10.28
N GLY A 214 8.84 12.05 11.55
CA GLY A 214 9.71 12.74 12.51
C GLY A 214 11.20 12.72 12.12
N ARG A 215 11.68 11.67 11.45
CA ARG A 215 13.06 11.65 10.89
C ARG A 215 13.18 12.59 9.70
N TYR A 216 12.19 12.57 8.80
CA TYR A 216 12.11 13.45 7.65
C TYR A 216 12.13 14.93 8.05
N GLN A 217 11.27 15.35 8.98
CA GLN A 217 11.23 16.73 9.48
C GLN A 217 12.57 17.18 10.09
N ARG A 218 13.21 16.32 10.91
CA ARG A 218 14.55 16.62 11.45
C ARG A 218 15.62 16.74 10.37
N CYS A 219 15.52 15.97 9.29
CA CYS A 219 16.43 16.11 8.15
C CYS A 219 16.23 17.45 7.44
N LEU A 220 14.97 17.85 7.18
CA LEU A 220 14.66 19.14 6.57
C LEU A 220 15.18 20.32 7.41
N GLN A 221 15.05 20.23 8.75
CA GLN A 221 15.56 21.26 9.66
C GLN A 221 17.08 21.39 9.68
N ARG A 222 17.83 20.34 9.30
CA ARG A 222 19.31 20.35 9.27
C ARG A 222 19.87 20.81 7.93
N GLY A 223 19.08 20.70 6.86
CA GLY A 223 19.45 21.06 5.50
C GLY A 223 18.87 22.38 5.01
N GLY A 224 18.12 23.08 5.87
CA GLY A 224 17.61 24.43 5.65
C GLY A 224 18.43 25.49 6.37
#